data_AF-A0A2V7LC07-F1
#
_entry.id   AF-A0A2V7LC07-F1
#
_cell.length_a   1.000
_cell.length_b   1.000
_cell.length_c   1.000
_cell.angle_alpha   90.00
_cell.angle_beta   90.00
_cell.angle_gamma   90.00
#
_symmetry.space_group_name_H-M   'P 1'
#
loop_
_entity.id
_entity.type
_entity.pdbx_description
1 polymer ?
#
loop_
_entity_poly.entity_id
_entity_poly.type
_entity_poly.pdbx_seq_one_letter_code
_entity_poly.pdbx_strand_id
1 'polypeptide(L)'
;MTHSTTVALPPSDVLERAKRFFSERVPQAAAFVEKEGPGFLVLRGQGGEEIALHAWADAAGKTQVRASTLFFDQALDRFLSTLPLEAPLAVA
;
A
#
# COMPACT_ATOMS: atom_id res chain seq x y z
N MET A 1 8.70 6.54 -6.74
CA MET A 1 7.85 7.47 -5.97
C MET A 1 7.51 6.85 -4.62
N THR A 2 7.51 7.67 -3.57
CA THR A 2 7.09 7.30 -2.22
C THR A 2 5.78 7.99 -1.88
N HIS A 3 4.82 7.22 -1.39
CA HIS A 3 3.52 7.68 -0.92
C HIS A 3 3.42 7.52 0.58
N SER A 4 2.79 8.48 1.26
CA SER A 4 2.54 8.38 2.69
C SER A 4 1.23 9.02 3.11
N THR A 5 0.59 8.45 4.14
CA THR A 5 -0.66 8.95 4.73
C THR A 5 -0.92 8.33 6.09
N THR A 6 -1.97 8.80 6.77
CA THR A 6 -2.52 8.24 8.00
C THR A 6 -3.95 7.77 7.72
N VAL A 7 -4.34 6.61 8.23
CA VAL A 7 -5.65 5.99 7.98
C VAL A 7 -6.30 5.45 9.26
N ALA A 8 -7.64 5.39 9.26
CA ALA A 8 -8.45 4.90 10.37
C ALA A 8 -8.69 3.37 10.34
N LEU A 9 -7.74 2.59 9.81
CA LEU A 9 -7.80 1.12 9.76
C LEU A 9 -6.66 0.50 10.56
N PRO A 10 -6.81 -0.72 11.10
CA PRO A 10 -5.68 -1.48 11.63
C PRO A 10 -4.59 -1.69 10.56
N PRO A 11 -3.29 -1.73 10.92
CA PRO A 11 -2.22 -1.96 9.95
C PRO A 11 -2.39 -3.24 9.13
N SER A 12 -2.81 -4.34 9.75
CA SER A 12 -3.11 -5.61 9.08
C SER A 12 -4.17 -5.45 7.99
N ASP A 13 -5.22 -4.68 8.25
CA ASP A 13 -6.33 -4.48 7.31
C ASP A 13 -5.88 -3.67 6.10
N VAL A 14 -4.95 -2.73 6.27
CA VAL A 14 -4.34 -1.99 5.16
C VAL A 14 -3.58 -2.96 4.25
N LEU A 15 -2.74 -3.82 4.82
CA LEU A 15 -1.94 -4.78 4.06
C LEU A 15 -2.82 -5.82 3.36
N GLU A 16 -3.86 -6.36 4.02
CA GLU A 16 -4.83 -7.27 3.41
C GLU A 16 -5.60 -6.63 2.25
N ARG A 17 -6.03 -5.37 2.41
CA ARG A 17 -6.68 -4.63 1.33
C ARG A 17 -5.74 -4.38 0.16
N ALA A 18 -4.46 -4.09 0.42
CA ALA A 18 -3.46 -3.93 -0.62
C ALA A 18 -3.30 -5.22 -1.43
N LYS A 19 -3.17 -6.38 -0.77
CA LYS A 19 -3.08 -7.69 -1.45
C LYS A 19 -4.22 -7.88 -2.44
N ARG A 20 -5.47 -7.68 -2.00
CA ARG A 20 -6.66 -7.85 -2.85
C ARG A 20 -6.73 -6.81 -3.96
N PHE A 21 -6.42 -5.56 -3.66
CA PHE A 21 -6.50 -4.48 -4.64
C PHE A 21 -5.54 -4.70 -5.81
N PHE A 22 -4.28 -5.03 -5.53
CA PHE A 22 -3.27 -5.18 -6.57
C PHE A 22 -3.36 -6.51 -7.31
N SER A 23 -3.95 -7.56 -6.72
CA SER A 23 -4.22 -8.81 -7.44
C SER A 23 -5.49 -8.76 -8.31
N GLU A 24 -6.52 -8.02 -7.90
CA GLU A 24 -7.84 -8.07 -8.57
C GLU A 24 -8.22 -6.79 -9.32
N ARG A 25 -7.76 -5.62 -8.86
CA ARG A 25 -8.25 -4.31 -9.34
C ARG A 25 -7.27 -3.59 -10.23
N VAL A 26 -6.14 -4.21 -10.61
CA VAL A 26 -5.14 -3.67 -11.54
C VAL A 26 -4.95 -4.66 -12.71
N PRO A 27 -5.92 -4.81 -13.63
CA PRO A 27 -5.97 -5.97 -14.54
C PRO A 27 -4.80 -6.06 -15.54
N GLN A 28 -4.22 -4.93 -15.92
CA GLN A 28 -3.09 -4.86 -16.86
C GLN A 28 -1.72 -4.98 -16.17
N ALA A 29 -1.69 -4.87 -14.83
CA ALA A 29 -0.47 -4.90 -14.04
C ALA A 29 -0.77 -5.51 -12.67
N ALA A 30 -1.31 -6.73 -12.65
CA ALA A 30 -1.59 -7.40 -11.39
C ALA A 30 -0.27 -7.69 -10.66
N ALA A 31 -0.25 -7.46 -9.35
CA ALA A 31 0.90 -7.75 -8.51
C ALA A 31 0.49 -8.68 -7.36
N PHE A 32 1.34 -9.67 -7.08
CA PHE A 32 1.07 -10.72 -6.09
C PHE A 32 2.10 -10.68 -4.97
N VAL A 33 1.79 -11.31 -3.83
CA VAL A 33 2.68 -11.34 -2.67
C VAL A 33 4.01 -12.00 -3.03
N GLU A 34 5.09 -11.24 -2.87
CA GLU A 34 6.46 -11.77 -2.86
C GLU A 34 6.93 -12.05 -1.43
N LYS A 35 6.70 -11.09 -0.54
CA LYS A 35 7.12 -11.18 0.86
C LYS A 35 6.15 -10.41 1.75
N GLU A 36 5.86 -10.94 2.93
CA GLU A 36 5.04 -10.25 3.92
C GLU A 36 5.57 -10.48 5.34
N GLY A 37 5.20 -9.58 6.25
CA GLY A 37 5.44 -9.68 7.67
C GLY A 37 4.48 -8.78 8.46
N PRO A 38 4.61 -8.71 9.80
CA PRO A 38 3.59 -8.09 10.67
C PRO A 38 3.22 -6.64 10.35
N GLY A 39 4.12 -5.88 9.73
CA GLY A 39 3.88 -4.48 9.35
C GLY A 39 4.26 -4.16 7.90
N PHE A 40 4.64 -5.14 7.09
CA PHE A 40 5.09 -4.87 5.73
C PHE A 40 4.56 -5.88 4.71
N LEU A 41 4.49 -5.44 3.47
CA LEU A 41 4.09 -6.22 2.31
C LEU A 41 4.93 -5.79 1.11
N VAL A 42 5.49 -6.76 0.40
CA VAL A 42 6.12 -6.58 -0.91
C VAL A 42 5.29 -7.36 -1.93
N LEU A 43 4.81 -6.64 -2.94
CA LEU A 43 4.08 -7.19 -4.08
C LEU A 43 4.95 -7.09 -5.33
N ARG A 44 4.88 -8.11 -6.18
CA ARG A 44 5.62 -8.17 -7.43
C ARG A 44 4.71 -8.42 -8.63
N GLY A 45 4.86 -7.57 -9.64
CA GLY A 45 4.24 -7.68 -10.96
C GLY A 45 4.95 -8.70 -11.85
N GLN A 46 4.34 -9.01 -12.99
CA GLN A 46 4.86 -10.01 -13.94
C GLN A 46 6.20 -9.62 -14.57
N GLY A 47 6.47 -8.31 -14.72
CA GLY A 47 7.72 -7.78 -15.24
C GLY A 47 8.83 -7.65 -14.21
N GLY A 48 8.63 -8.12 -12.97
CA GLY A 48 9.56 -7.92 -11.86
C GLY A 48 9.41 -6.56 -11.16
N GLU A 49 8.37 -5.80 -11.51
CA GLU A 49 8.06 -4.53 -10.87
C GLU A 49 7.62 -4.74 -9.42
N GLU A 50 8.02 -3.85 -8.51
CA GLU A 50 7.71 -3.99 -7.08
C GLU A 50 6.83 -2.87 -6.53
N ILE A 51 6.05 -3.24 -5.51
CA ILE A 51 5.37 -2.34 -4.59
C ILE A 51 5.76 -2.76 -3.18
N ALA A 52 6.48 -1.88 -2.47
CA ALA A 52 6.80 -2.08 -1.07
C ALA A 52 5.87 -1.22 -0.22
N LEU A 53 5.16 -1.82 0.74
CA LEU A 53 4.26 -1.16 1.68
C LEU A 53 4.69 -1.46 3.12
N HIS A 54 4.61 -0.45 3.97
CA HIS A 54 4.77 -0.54 5.41
C HIS A 54 3.58 0.15 6.07
N ALA A 55 2.92 -0.53 6.99
CA ALA A 55 1.82 -0.01 7.78
C ALA A 55 2.09 -0.30 9.27
N TRP A 56 1.98 0.72 10.12
CA TRP A 56 2.25 0.60 11.55
C TRP A 56 1.39 1.57 12.36
N ALA A 57 1.08 1.23 13.60
CA ALA A 57 0.44 2.16 14.53
C ALA A 57 1.48 3.15 15.08
N ASP A 58 1.15 4.44 15.10
CA ASP A 58 1.95 5.46 15.78
C ASP A 58 1.68 5.51 17.29
N ALA A 59 2.34 6.45 17.98
CA ALA A 59 2.19 6.61 19.43
C ALA A 59 0.78 7.01 19.87
N ALA A 60 -0.04 7.57 18.96
CA ALA A 60 -1.45 7.90 19.20
C ALA A 60 -2.40 6.76 18.80
N GLY A 61 -1.88 5.62 18.34
CA GLY A 61 -2.66 4.47 17.89
C GLY A 61 -3.22 4.61 16.48
N LYS A 62 -2.83 5.64 15.72
CA LYS A 62 -3.27 5.84 14.33
C LYS A 62 -2.38 5.06 13.39
N THR A 63 -2.94 4.54 12.31
CA THR A 63 -2.15 3.77 11.35
C THR A 63 -1.48 4.69 10.34
N GLN A 64 -0.16 4.69 10.39
CA GLN A 64 0.69 5.30 9.38
C GLN A 64 0.93 4.31 8.26
N VAL A 65 0.88 4.79 7.02
CA VAL A 65 1.16 4.01 5.82
C VAL A 65 2.26 4.71 5.04
N ARG A 66 3.27 3.95 4.65
CA ARG A 66 4.29 4.37 3.68
C ARG A 66 4.40 3.30 2.62
N ALA A 67 4.37 3.70 1.36
CA ALA A 67 4.54 2.79 0.25
C ALA A 67 5.46 3.38 -0.81
N SER A 68 6.14 2.54 -1.58
CA SER A 68 7.01 2.98 -2.66
C SER A 68 6.97 2.01 -3.83
N THR A 69 7.13 2.57 -5.02
CA THR A 69 7.16 1.82 -6.28
C THR A 69 7.88 2.61 -7.36
N LEU A 70 8.39 1.91 -8.37
CA LEU A 70 8.91 2.48 -9.62
C LEU A 70 7.86 2.54 -10.73
N PHE A 71 6.88 1.63 -10.75
CA PHE A 71 5.98 1.43 -11.90
C PHE A 71 4.49 1.49 -11.56
N PHE A 72 4.12 1.48 -10.27
CA PHE A 72 2.72 1.44 -9.82
C PHE A 72 2.19 2.78 -9.29
N ASP A 73 2.79 3.92 -9.66
CA ASP A 73 2.50 5.22 -9.03
C ASP A 73 1.00 5.58 -9.00
N GLN A 74 0.33 5.55 -10.16
CA GLN A 74 -1.12 5.80 -10.24
C GLN A 74 -1.96 4.74 -9.54
N ALA A 75 -1.54 3.47 -9.59
CA ALA A 75 -2.27 2.39 -8.94
C ALA A 75 -2.16 2.49 -7.42
N LEU A 76 -1.01 2.93 -6.91
CA LEU A 76 -0.73 3.14 -5.50
C LEU A 76 -1.48 4.37 -4.97
N ASP A 77 -1.49 5.48 -5.70
CA ASP A 77 -2.30 6.65 -5.36
C ASP A 77 -3.79 6.28 -5.25
N ARG A 78 -4.33 5.60 -6.28
CA ARG A 78 -5.72 5.11 -6.28
C ARG A 78 -6.00 4.12 -5.15
N PHE A 79 -5.06 3.24 -4.82
CA PHE A 79 -5.24 2.32 -3.70
C PHE A 79 -5.43 3.11 -2.41
N LEU A 80 -4.49 4.01 -2.11
CA LEU A 80 -4.51 4.78 -0.87
C LEU A 80 -5.74 5.69 -0.80
N SER A 81 -6.19 6.26 -1.92
CA SER A 81 -7.41 7.08 -1.99
C SER A 81 -8.70 6.30 -1.67
N THR A 82 -8.67 4.97 -1.66
CA THR A 82 -9.83 4.13 -1.26
C THR A 82 -9.86 3.81 0.23
N LEU A 83 -8.82 4.17 0.98
CA LEU A 83 -8.74 3.96 2.42
C LEU A 83 -9.44 5.11 3.17
N PRO A 84 -9.92 4.89 4.41
CA PRO A 84 -10.46 5.96 5.24
C PRO A 84 -9.32 6.84 5.75
N LEU A 85 -8.96 7.84 4.94
CA LEU A 85 -7.84 8.76 5.21
C LEU A 85 -8.14 9.66 6.41
N GLU A 86 -7.17 9.80 7.30
CA GLU A 86 -7.14 10.79 8.38
C GLU A 86 -6.16 11.94 8.11
N ALA A 87 -5.28 11.78 7.12
CA ALA A 87 -4.37 12.80 6.63
C ALA A 87 -4.34 12.80 5.09
N PRO A 88 -4.08 13.96 4.45
CA PRO A 88 -3.90 14.00 2.99
C PRO A 88 -2.77 13.07 2.53
N LEU A 89 -2.88 12.58 1.29
CA LEU A 89 -1.83 11.80 0.64
C LEU A 89 -0.65 12.72 0.31
N ALA A 90 0.54 12.34 0.75
CA ALA A 90 1.80 13.02 0.42
C ALA A 90 2.66 12.13 -0.49
N VAL A 91 3.14 12.70 -1.60
CA VAL A 91 3.96 12.02 -2.62
C VAL A 91 5.31 12.72 -2.74
N ALA A 92 6.41 11.94 -2.72
CA ALA A 92 7.79 12.42 -2.80
C ALA A 92 8.70 11.48 -3.61
#